data_AF-A0A651EEW8-F1
#
_entry.id   AF-A0A651EEW8-F1
#
_cell.length_a   1.000
_cell.length_b   1.000
_cell.length_c   1.000
_cell.angle_alpha   90.00
_cell.angle_beta   90.00
_cell.angle_gamma   90.00
#
_symmetry.space_group_name_H-M   'P 1'
#
loop_
_entity.id
_entity.type
_entity.pdbx_description
1 polymer ?
#
loop_
_entity_poly.entity_id
_entity_poly.type
_entity_poly.pdbx_seq_one_letter_code
_entity_poly.pdbx_strand_id
1 'polypeptide(L)'
;MVDIATRVHDHTWKIDPIVRSVIDTDFYKLLMAQSIRRHNPDTRVTFSLINRTKSVPLARLIDEGELREQLDHIRGLSLSRGESTWLRGNTFYGKRWMFTPDFIEWLEGFRFPDYHLERQGEQWALTFEGRWCDVTMWEIPALAVIMELRSRAMLREMGKFELQVLYARAMARVWEKIERLRKLDRCGIADFGTRRRHSFLWQDWCVQA
;
A
#
# COMPACT_ATOMS: atom_id res chain seq x y z
N MET A 1 17.68 -10.45 -8.70
CA MET A 1 16.44 -9.78 -9.16
C MET A 1 15.28 -10.68 -8.74
N VAL A 2 14.24 -10.13 -8.10
CA VAL A 2 13.13 -10.95 -7.59
C VAL A 2 12.35 -11.54 -8.76
N ASP A 3 12.20 -12.87 -8.80
CA ASP A 3 11.35 -13.53 -9.79
C ASP A 3 9.87 -13.35 -9.39
N ILE A 4 9.28 -12.26 -9.90
CA ILE A 4 7.89 -11.89 -9.63
C ILE A 4 6.94 -12.98 -10.12
N ALA A 5 7.23 -13.62 -11.26
CA ALA A 5 6.38 -14.67 -11.82
C ALA A 5 6.38 -15.91 -10.93
N THR A 6 7.55 -16.35 -10.44
CA THR A 6 7.64 -17.48 -9.49
C THR A 6 6.98 -17.13 -8.16
N ARG A 7 7.16 -15.91 -7.63
CA ARG A 7 6.46 -15.48 -6.39
C ARG A 7 4.94 -15.44 -6.53
N VAL A 8 4.45 -15.04 -7.71
CA VAL A 8 3.01 -15.06 -8.03
C VAL A 8 2.51 -16.47 -8.32
N HIS A 9 3.38 -17.41 -8.69
CA HIS A 9 2.96 -18.79 -8.87
C HIS A 9 2.93 -19.57 -7.54
N ASP A 10 3.92 -19.34 -6.66
CA ASP A 10 4.21 -20.18 -5.49
C ASP A 10 3.48 -19.73 -4.21
N HIS A 11 2.21 -19.29 -4.31
CA HIS A 11 1.41 -18.72 -3.21
C HIS A 11 1.10 -19.64 -2.02
N THR A 12 1.71 -20.82 -1.91
CA THR A 12 1.02 -22.01 -1.40
C THR A 12 1.10 -22.32 0.10
N TRP A 13 1.81 -21.57 0.96
CA TRP A 13 2.04 -22.10 2.33
C TRP A 13 1.97 -21.15 3.55
N LYS A 14 1.88 -19.82 3.40
CA LYS A 14 1.60 -18.84 4.48
C LYS A 14 0.98 -17.57 3.90
N ILE A 15 0.38 -16.71 4.73
CA ILE A 15 0.01 -15.35 4.30
C ILE A 15 1.22 -14.72 3.60
N ASP A 16 1.03 -14.33 2.34
CA ASP A 16 1.96 -13.49 1.61
C ASP A 16 1.50 -12.03 1.81
N PRO A 17 2.10 -11.28 2.76
CA PRO A 17 1.58 -10.00 3.20
C PRO A 17 1.74 -8.93 2.11
N ILE A 18 0.63 -8.31 1.75
CA ILE A 18 0.57 -7.25 0.73
C ILE A 18 1.18 -5.95 1.23
N VAL A 19 0.90 -5.61 2.48
CA VAL A 19 1.45 -4.43 3.16
C VAL A 19 2.54 -4.91 4.10
N ARG A 20 3.76 -4.40 3.91
CA ARG A 20 4.94 -4.98 4.55
C ARG A 20 5.36 -4.31 5.85
N SER A 21 4.92 -3.07 6.06
CA SER A 21 5.23 -2.34 7.29
C SER A 21 4.32 -1.14 7.50
N VAL A 22 4.42 -0.50 8.66
CA VAL A 22 3.66 0.74 8.99
C VAL A 22 3.98 1.88 8.01
N ILE A 23 5.19 1.89 7.45
CA ILE A 23 5.64 2.93 6.50
C ILE A 23 5.60 2.48 5.03
N ASP A 24 4.98 1.34 4.72
CA ASP A 24 4.55 0.98 3.36
C ASP A 24 3.31 1.80 2.97
N THR A 25 3.52 3.12 2.86
CA THR A 25 2.50 4.15 2.63
C THR A 25 3.11 5.36 1.93
N ASP A 26 2.28 6.30 1.50
CA ASP A 26 2.77 7.53 0.88
C ASP A 26 3.32 8.49 1.97
N PHE A 27 4.48 9.11 1.74
CA PHE A 27 5.15 9.98 2.73
C PHE A 27 4.26 11.08 3.31
N TYR A 28 3.37 11.65 2.48
CA TYR A 28 2.46 12.72 2.91
C TYR A 28 1.52 12.27 4.04
N LYS A 29 1.21 10.97 4.15
CA LYS A 29 0.37 10.44 5.23
C LYS A 29 1.02 10.60 6.59
N LEU A 30 2.34 10.42 6.68
CA LEU A 30 3.08 10.63 7.92
C LEU A 30 3.11 12.12 8.30
N LEU A 31 3.34 13.00 7.32
CA LEU A 31 3.29 14.45 7.54
C LEU A 31 1.90 14.92 7.98
N MET A 32 0.85 14.41 7.33
CA MET A 32 -0.53 14.68 7.71
C MET A 32 -0.83 14.16 9.11
N ALA A 33 -0.47 12.92 9.43
CA ALA A 33 -0.69 12.33 10.75
C ALA A 33 -0.03 13.18 11.86
N GLN A 34 1.22 13.63 11.66
CA GLN A 34 1.86 14.55 12.59
C GLN A 34 1.11 15.87 12.74
N SER A 35 0.67 16.47 11.63
CA SER A 35 -0.09 17.73 11.66
C SER A 35 -1.44 17.57 12.35
N ILE A 36 -2.16 16.48 12.08
CA ILE A 36 -3.45 16.15 12.69
C ILE A 36 -3.27 15.98 14.20
N ARG A 37 -2.25 15.22 14.64
CA ARG A 37 -1.97 15.03 16.07
C ARG A 37 -1.68 16.34 16.79
N ARG A 38 -0.99 17.27 16.14
CA ARG A 38 -0.64 18.55 16.74
C ARG A 38 -1.84 19.50 16.86
N HIS A 39 -2.68 19.55 15.84
CA HIS A 39 -3.70 20.60 15.72
C HIS A 39 -5.13 20.11 15.97
N ASN A 40 -5.39 18.81 15.81
CA ASN A 40 -6.71 18.19 15.88
C ASN A 40 -6.66 16.81 16.59
N PRO A 41 -6.05 16.69 17.79
CA PRO A 41 -5.79 15.39 18.42
C PRO A 41 -7.06 14.60 18.78
N ASP A 42 -8.15 15.30 19.11
CA ASP A 42 -9.40 14.69 19.57
C ASP A 42 -10.46 14.54 18.48
N THR A 43 -10.19 15.04 17.27
CA THR A 43 -11.12 14.96 16.15
C THR A 43 -11.34 13.51 15.75
N ARG A 44 -12.61 13.09 15.68
CA ARG A 44 -13.02 11.77 15.20
C ARG A 44 -13.56 11.87 13.78
N VAL A 45 -13.21 10.90 12.94
CA VAL A 45 -13.65 10.82 11.55
C VAL A 45 -13.91 9.38 11.15
N THR A 46 -14.63 9.20 10.03
CA THR A 46 -14.82 7.91 9.38
C THR A 46 -14.28 7.97 7.95
N PHE A 47 -13.43 7.02 7.60
CA PHE A 47 -13.04 6.76 6.21
C PHE A 47 -13.86 5.60 5.65
N SER A 48 -14.21 5.67 4.37
CA SER A 48 -14.94 4.61 3.68
C SER A 48 -14.33 4.34 2.31
N LEU A 49 -14.14 3.06 1.99
CA LEU A 49 -13.76 2.62 0.65
C LEU A 49 -14.96 2.78 -0.29
N ILE A 50 -14.74 3.42 -1.44
CA ILE A 50 -15.76 3.57 -2.47
C ILE A 50 -15.20 3.04 -3.79
N ASN A 51 -15.80 1.98 -4.32
CA ASN A 51 -15.57 1.57 -5.70
C ASN A 51 -16.44 2.41 -6.65
N ARG A 52 -15.79 3.31 -7.39
CA ARG A 52 -16.47 4.17 -8.37
C ARG A 52 -16.81 3.45 -9.68
N THR A 53 -16.25 2.26 -9.92
CA THR A 53 -16.46 1.46 -11.14
C THR A 53 -17.37 0.28 -10.83
N LYS A 54 -18.68 0.50 -10.91
CA LYS A 54 -19.70 -0.52 -10.55
C LYS A 54 -19.62 -1.81 -11.38
N SER A 55 -19.08 -1.75 -12.60
CA SER A 55 -18.89 -2.92 -13.47
C SER A 55 -17.78 -3.87 -12.99
N VAL A 56 -16.97 -3.47 -12.00
CA VAL A 56 -15.97 -4.34 -11.36
C VAL A 56 -16.56 -4.82 -10.02
N PRO A 57 -17.06 -6.05 -9.93
CA PRO A 57 -17.72 -6.56 -8.72
C PRO A 57 -16.68 -7.06 -7.70
N LEU A 58 -16.20 -6.17 -6.83
CA LEU A 58 -15.12 -6.51 -5.88
C LEU A 58 -15.46 -7.69 -4.98
N ALA A 59 -16.73 -7.83 -4.54
CA ALA A 59 -17.15 -8.95 -3.68
C ALA A 59 -17.32 -10.28 -4.43
N ARG A 60 -17.19 -10.29 -5.76
CA ARG A 60 -17.07 -11.52 -6.56
C ARG A 60 -15.61 -11.87 -6.86
N LEU A 61 -14.73 -10.88 -6.91
CA LEU A 61 -13.33 -11.04 -7.28
C LEU A 61 -12.42 -11.32 -6.08
N ILE A 62 -12.73 -10.74 -4.92
CA ILE A 62 -11.90 -10.80 -3.73
C ILE A 62 -12.65 -11.60 -2.67
N ASP A 63 -12.04 -12.70 -2.22
CA ASP A 63 -12.54 -13.51 -1.12
C ASP A 63 -12.55 -12.72 0.20
N GLU A 64 -13.60 -12.89 1.00
CA GLU A 64 -13.75 -12.15 2.26
C GLU A 64 -12.69 -12.56 3.29
N GLY A 65 -12.38 -13.86 3.36
CA GLY A 65 -11.37 -14.40 4.27
C GLY A 65 -9.98 -13.88 3.94
N GLU A 66 -9.59 -13.92 2.66
CA GLU A 66 -8.31 -13.35 2.19
C GLU A 66 -8.23 -11.83 2.49
N LEU A 67 -9.32 -11.09 2.28
CA LEU A 67 -9.36 -9.65 2.59
C LEU A 67 -9.19 -9.39 4.09
N ARG A 68 -9.92 -10.10 4.94
CA ARG A 68 -9.81 -9.96 6.41
C ARG A 68 -8.43 -10.35 6.90
N GLU A 69 -7.87 -11.44 6.41
CA GLU A 69 -6.53 -11.90 6.79
C GLU A 69 -5.46 -10.82 6.53
N GLN A 70 -5.53 -10.13 5.39
CA GLN A 70 -4.61 -9.04 5.04
C GLN A 70 -4.83 -7.78 5.90
N LEU A 71 -6.09 -7.42 6.17
CA LEU A 71 -6.43 -6.28 7.03
C LEU A 71 -6.01 -6.56 8.49
N ASP A 72 -6.22 -7.77 8.99
CA ASP A 72 -5.82 -8.19 10.33
C ASP A 72 -4.30 -8.26 10.46
N HIS A 73 -3.59 -8.71 9.42
CA HIS A 73 -2.14 -8.61 9.35
C HIS A 73 -1.65 -7.15 9.53
N ILE A 74 -2.27 -6.19 8.82
CA ILE A 74 -1.93 -4.76 8.94
C ILE A 74 -2.09 -4.27 10.37
N ARG A 75 -3.15 -4.70 11.07
CA ARG A 75 -3.37 -4.36 12.48
C ARG A 75 -2.30 -4.90 13.43
N GLY A 76 -1.68 -6.02 13.08
CA GLY A 76 -0.53 -6.58 13.79
C GLY A 76 0.79 -5.85 13.54
N LEU A 77 0.86 -4.96 12.54
CA LEU A 77 2.09 -4.23 12.22
C LEU A 77 2.43 -3.22 13.32
N SER A 78 3.74 -3.06 13.53
CA SER A 78 4.32 -2.07 14.43
C SER A 78 5.54 -1.46 13.78
N LEU A 79 5.85 -0.21 14.10
CA LEU A 79 7.03 0.44 13.58
C LEU A 79 8.27 -0.31 14.11
N SER A 80 9.07 -0.85 13.19
CA SER A 80 10.29 -1.55 13.60
C SER A 80 11.35 -0.57 14.12
N ARG A 81 12.31 -1.08 14.89
CA ARG A 81 13.45 -0.28 15.37
C ARG A 81 14.24 0.36 14.21
N GLY A 82 14.39 -0.36 13.10
CA GLY A 82 15.07 0.14 11.91
C GLY A 82 14.33 1.31 11.27
N GLU A 83 13.01 1.20 11.12
CA GLU A 83 12.18 2.25 10.54
C GLU A 83 12.11 3.48 11.44
N SER A 84 11.98 3.30 12.76
CA SER A 84 12.07 4.41 13.72
C SER A 84 13.41 5.14 13.61
N THR A 85 14.51 4.40 13.62
CA THR A 85 15.86 4.98 13.51
C THR A 85 16.01 5.76 12.20
N TRP A 86 15.49 5.21 11.09
CA TRP A 86 15.50 5.86 9.79
C TRP A 86 14.68 7.16 9.78
N LEU A 87 13.46 7.16 10.32
CA LEU A 87 12.61 8.36 10.39
C LEU A 87 13.22 9.47 11.25
N ARG A 88 13.91 9.13 12.35
CA ARG A 88 14.60 10.10 13.24
C ARG A 88 15.85 10.68 12.59
N GLY A 89 16.67 9.84 11.95
CA GLY A 89 17.99 10.20 11.47
C GLY A 89 18.03 10.80 10.07
N ASN A 90 17.04 10.52 9.23
CA ASN A 90 17.08 10.92 7.83
C ASN A 90 16.74 12.41 7.61
N THR A 91 17.26 12.97 6.51
CA THR A 91 16.96 14.33 6.06
C THR A 91 15.90 14.27 4.98
N PHE A 92 14.77 14.95 5.18
CA PHE A 92 13.68 15.02 4.20
C PHE A 92 13.54 16.45 3.71
N TYR A 93 13.49 16.67 2.40
CA TYR A 93 13.37 18.01 1.80
C TYR A 93 14.39 19.02 2.35
N GLY A 94 15.63 18.58 2.58
CA GLY A 94 16.71 19.40 3.17
C GLY A 94 16.56 19.67 4.68
N LYS A 95 15.48 19.20 5.31
CA LYS A 95 15.24 19.35 6.75
C LYS A 95 15.64 18.08 7.51
N ARG A 96 16.61 18.24 8.40
CA ARG A 96 16.90 17.23 9.44
C ARG A 96 15.75 17.22 10.43
N TRP A 97 15.39 16.03 10.90
CA TRP A 97 14.40 15.83 11.97
C TRP A 97 13.03 16.38 11.54
N MET A 98 12.58 15.95 10.36
CA MET A 98 11.28 16.31 9.80
C MET A 98 10.13 15.97 10.76
N PHE A 99 10.29 14.85 11.46
CA PHE A 99 9.35 14.35 12.46
C PHE A 99 9.81 14.72 13.87
N THR A 100 8.88 15.24 14.66
CA THR A 100 9.10 15.60 16.06
C THR A 100 9.30 14.36 16.93
N PRO A 101 10.06 14.45 18.05
CA PRO A 101 10.24 13.33 18.98
C PRO A 101 8.91 12.72 19.44
N ASP A 102 7.95 13.56 19.86
CA ASP A 102 6.61 13.15 20.32
C ASP A 102 5.82 12.39 19.25
N PHE A 103 5.96 12.80 17.98
CA PHE A 103 5.31 12.08 16.88
C PHE A 103 5.93 10.70 16.65
N ILE A 104 7.26 10.58 16.73
CA ILE A 104 7.91 9.29 16.57
C ILE A 104 7.58 8.36 17.74
N GLU A 105 7.59 8.86 18.97
CA GLU A 105 7.19 8.07 20.15
C GLU A 105 5.75 7.54 20.00
N TRP A 106 4.83 8.39 19.52
CA TRP A 106 3.49 7.92 19.18
C TRP A 106 3.50 6.84 18.08
N LEU A 107 4.26 7.05 17.00
CA LEU A 107 4.31 6.10 15.87
C LEU A 107 4.93 4.75 16.27
N GLU A 108 5.86 4.74 17.23
CA GLU A 108 6.40 3.51 17.83
C GLU A 108 5.34 2.72 18.61
N GLY A 109 4.45 3.43 19.33
CA GLY A 109 3.31 2.85 20.03
C GLY A 109 2.09 2.57 19.13
N PHE A 110 2.06 3.09 17.90
CA PHE A 110 0.90 3.03 17.02
C PHE A 110 0.55 1.59 16.61
N ARG A 111 -0.75 1.31 16.58
CA ARG A 111 -1.35 0.13 15.95
C ARG A 111 -2.54 0.59 15.13
N PHE A 112 -2.78 -0.06 13.99
CA PHE A 112 -3.95 0.26 13.19
C PHE A 112 -5.24 -0.09 13.97
N PRO A 113 -6.20 0.85 14.04
CA PRO A 113 -7.46 0.62 14.75
C PRO A 113 -8.33 -0.42 14.04
N ASP A 114 -9.43 -0.82 14.68
CA ASP A 114 -10.45 -1.69 14.11
C ASP A 114 -10.99 -1.14 12.77
N TYR A 115 -11.48 -2.07 11.94
CA TYR A 115 -12.20 -1.78 10.71
C TYR A 115 -13.56 -2.50 10.72
N HIS A 116 -14.51 -1.97 9.96
CA HIS A 116 -15.76 -2.65 9.67
C HIS A 116 -15.80 -3.02 8.19
N LEU A 117 -16.03 -4.30 7.91
CA LEU A 117 -16.14 -4.85 6.56
C LEU A 117 -17.48 -5.56 6.43
N GLU A 118 -18.25 -5.15 5.43
CA GLU A 118 -19.52 -5.76 5.09
C GLU A 118 -19.68 -5.88 3.57
N ARG A 119 -20.45 -6.90 3.15
CA ARG A 119 -20.82 -7.06 1.76
C ARG A 119 -22.07 -6.23 1.45
N GLN A 120 -21.99 -5.36 0.44
CA GLN A 120 -23.13 -4.64 -0.10
C GLN A 120 -23.35 -5.04 -1.56
N GLY A 121 -24.22 -6.03 -1.77
CA GLY A 121 -24.46 -6.62 -3.09
C GLY A 121 -23.21 -7.28 -3.67
N GLU A 122 -22.62 -6.65 -4.69
CA GLU A 122 -21.41 -7.11 -5.38
C GLU A 122 -20.15 -6.31 -5.00
N GLN A 123 -20.24 -5.46 -4.00
CA GLN A 123 -19.14 -4.60 -3.53
C GLN A 123 -18.83 -4.87 -2.07
N TRP A 124 -17.60 -4.53 -1.68
CA TRP A 124 -17.19 -4.45 -0.28
C TRP A 124 -17.37 -3.03 0.22
N ALA A 125 -18.10 -2.88 1.33
CA ALA A 125 -18.10 -1.66 2.12
C ALA A 125 -17.12 -1.85 3.28
N LEU A 126 -16.01 -1.11 3.20
CA LEU A 126 -14.93 -1.13 4.19
C LEU A 126 -14.83 0.25 4.82
N THR A 127 -14.95 0.32 6.14
CA THR A 127 -14.93 1.59 6.88
C THR A 127 -14.00 1.54 8.08
N PHE A 128 -13.47 2.71 8.44
CA PHE A 128 -12.55 2.91 9.55
C PHE A 128 -13.01 4.12 10.35
N GLU A 129 -13.39 3.92 11.61
CA GLU A 129 -13.84 4.99 12.51
C GLU A 129 -12.92 5.12 13.71
N GLY A 130 -12.54 6.35 14.05
CA GLY A 130 -11.69 6.60 15.22
C GLY A 130 -11.14 8.02 15.25
N ARG A 131 -10.10 8.24 16.05
CA ARG A 131 -9.36 9.51 16.03
C ARG A 131 -8.73 9.69 14.66
N TRP A 132 -8.77 10.91 14.14
CA TRP A 132 -8.34 11.21 12.79
C TRP A 132 -6.87 10.83 12.55
N CYS A 133 -5.99 11.07 13.52
CA CYS A 133 -4.58 10.68 13.40
C CYS A 133 -4.37 9.17 13.24
N ASP A 134 -5.28 8.35 13.76
CA ASP A 134 -5.15 6.91 13.74
C ASP A 134 -5.75 6.37 12.43
N VAL A 135 -6.99 6.75 12.11
CA VAL A 135 -7.69 6.20 10.92
C VAL A 135 -7.20 6.77 9.60
N THR A 136 -6.53 7.94 9.58
CA THR A 136 -5.91 8.46 8.34
C THR A 136 -4.84 7.52 7.78
N MET A 137 -4.23 6.69 8.64
CA MET A 137 -3.18 5.74 8.26
C MET A 137 -3.72 4.57 7.44
N TRP A 138 -5.02 4.28 7.51
CA TRP A 138 -5.65 3.17 6.78
C TRP A 138 -5.76 3.40 5.27
N GLU A 139 -5.81 4.66 4.79
CA GLU A 139 -6.17 4.95 3.39
C GLU A 139 -5.29 4.20 2.37
N ILE A 140 -3.96 4.28 2.51
CA ILE A 140 -3.05 3.71 1.51
C ILE A 140 -2.94 2.18 1.66
N PRO A 141 -2.73 1.61 2.86
CA PRO A 141 -2.69 0.16 3.06
C PRO A 141 -3.97 -0.54 2.57
N ALA A 142 -5.15 -0.01 2.90
CA ALA A 142 -6.42 -0.61 2.49
C ALA A 142 -6.58 -0.62 0.97
N LEU A 143 -6.20 0.47 0.28
CA LEU A 143 -6.24 0.53 -1.18
C LEU A 143 -5.22 -0.42 -1.82
N ALA A 144 -4.00 -0.51 -1.27
CA ALA A 144 -2.99 -1.45 -1.75
C ALA A 144 -3.46 -2.91 -1.64
N VAL A 145 -4.10 -3.29 -0.52
CA VAL A 145 -4.70 -4.62 -0.33
C VAL A 145 -5.76 -4.92 -1.38
N ILE A 146 -6.73 -4.03 -1.57
CA ILE A 146 -7.81 -4.24 -2.55
C ILE A 146 -7.24 -4.39 -3.97
N MET A 147 -6.26 -3.57 -4.32
CA MET A 147 -5.65 -3.59 -5.64
C MET A 147 -4.83 -4.86 -5.88
N GLU A 148 -4.04 -5.29 -4.92
CA GLU A 148 -3.22 -6.48 -5.07
C GLU A 148 -4.04 -7.78 -4.98
N LEU A 149 -5.05 -7.86 -4.11
CA LEU A 149 -5.98 -9.01 -4.09
C LEU A 149 -6.74 -9.14 -5.41
N ARG A 150 -7.17 -8.02 -6.01
CA ARG A 150 -7.74 -8.03 -7.35
C ARG A 150 -6.74 -8.54 -8.39
N SER A 151 -5.48 -8.08 -8.35
CA SER A 151 -4.44 -8.59 -9.26
C SER A 151 -4.23 -10.09 -9.07
N ARG A 152 -4.12 -10.57 -7.84
CA ARG A 152 -3.97 -12.00 -7.51
C ARG A 152 -5.15 -12.82 -8.05
N ALA A 153 -6.38 -12.34 -7.86
CA ALA A 153 -7.58 -13.00 -8.40
C ALA A 153 -7.55 -13.11 -9.93
N MET A 154 -7.14 -12.05 -10.63
CA MET A 154 -7.04 -12.05 -12.10
C MET A 154 -5.92 -12.93 -12.65
N LEU A 155 -4.87 -13.17 -11.86
CA LEU A 155 -3.70 -13.97 -12.26
C LEU A 155 -3.79 -15.44 -11.80
N ARG A 156 -4.78 -15.78 -10.95
CA ARG A 156 -4.90 -17.08 -10.27
C ARG A 156 -4.95 -18.27 -11.23
N GLU A 157 -5.56 -18.09 -12.40
CA GLU A 157 -5.74 -19.15 -13.40
C GLU A 157 -4.56 -19.26 -14.38
N MET A 158 -3.59 -18.33 -14.33
CA MET A 158 -2.46 -18.31 -15.26
C MET A 158 -1.37 -19.30 -14.85
N GLY A 159 -0.88 -20.07 -15.82
CA GLY A 159 0.28 -20.95 -15.62
C GLY A 159 1.58 -20.15 -15.44
N LYS A 160 2.60 -20.79 -14.84
CA LYS A 160 3.92 -20.17 -14.60
C LYS A 160 4.52 -19.52 -15.85
N PHE A 161 4.47 -20.21 -16.98
CA PHE A 161 5.00 -19.69 -18.25
C PHE A 161 4.23 -18.46 -18.74
N GLU A 162 2.90 -18.47 -18.63
CA GLU A 162 2.06 -17.32 -19.01
C GLU A 162 2.36 -16.10 -18.14
N LEU A 163 2.56 -16.31 -16.83
CA LEU A 163 3.00 -15.26 -15.91
C LEU A 163 4.38 -14.70 -16.29
N GLN A 164 5.34 -15.55 -16.64
CA GLN A 164 6.65 -15.11 -17.11
C GLN A 164 6.53 -14.24 -18.37
N VAL A 165 5.74 -14.67 -19.35
CA VAL A 165 5.48 -13.89 -20.57
C VAL A 165 4.79 -12.57 -20.25
N LEU A 166 3.79 -12.57 -19.36
CA LEU A 166 3.07 -11.37 -18.94
C LEU A 166 4.03 -10.34 -18.34
N TYR A 167 4.83 -10.74 -17.34
CA TYR A 167 5.76 -9.83 -16.68
C TYR A 167 6.88 -9.38 -17.60
N ALA A 168 7.43 -10.24 -18.46
CA ALA A 168 8.43 -9.83 -19.45
C ALA A 168 7.89 -8.72 -20.37
N ARG A 169 6.66 -8.87 -20.87
CA ARG A 169 6.00 -7.82 -21.69
C ARG A 169 5.70 -6.56 -20.88
N ALA A 170 5.31 -6.68 -19.62
CA ALA A 170 5.08 -5.53 -18.75
C ALA A 170 6.39 -4.75 -18.50
N MET A 171 7.50 -5.45 -18.25
CA MET A 171 8.82 -4.86 -18.04
C MET A 171 9.31 -4.11 -19.29
N ALA A 172 9.16 -4.72 -20.48
CA ALA A 172 9.50 -4.07 -21.75
C ALA A 172 8.71 -2.76 -21.94
N ARG A 173 7.40 -2.75 -21.65
CA ARG A 173 6.56 -1.54 -21.74
C ARG A 173 6.98 -0.44 -20.77
N VAL A 174 7.50 -0.77 -19.59
CA VAL A 174 8.04 0.21 -18.65
C VAL A 174 9.37 0.76 -19.19
N TRP A 175 10.25 -0.12 -19.66
CA TRP A 175 11.54 0.27 -20.23
C TRP A 175 11.42 1.21 -21.43
N GLU A 176 10.52 0.93 -22.37
CA GLU A 176 10.23 1.80 -23.51
C GLU A 176 9.81 3.22 -23.07
N LYS A 177 9.05 3.34 -21.97
CA LYS A 177 8.67 4.65 -21.42
C LYS A 177 9.88 5.35 -20.82
N ILE A 178 10.73 4.64 -20.10
CA ILE A 178 11.97 5.19 -19.53
C ILE A 178 12.87 5.70 -20.66
N GLU A 179 13.08 4.94 -21.73
CA GLU A 179 13.88 5.36 -22.89
C GLU A 179 13.33 6.62 -23.57
N ARG A 180 12.00 6.76 -23.65
CA ARG A 180 11.37 7.98 -24.15
C ARG A 180 11.58 9.17 -23.24
N LEU A 181 11.46 8.98 -21.92
CA LEU A 181 11.63 10.05 -20.93
C LEU A 181 13.07 10.51 -20.80
N ARG A 182 14.05 9.61 -20.96
CA ARG A 182 15.49 9.94 -20.99
C ARG A 182 15.89 10.92 -22.09
N LYS A 183 15.09 11.05 -23.14
CA LYS A 183 15.32 12.01 -24.24
C LYS A 183 14.92 13.45 -23.88
N LEU A 184 14.35 13.67 -22.70
CA LEU A 184 13.90 14.99 -22.24
C LEU A 184 14.95 15.61 -21.33
N ASP A 185 15.51 16.76 -21.71
CA ASP A 185 16.65 17.38 -21.01
C ASP A 185 16.36 17.83 -19.56
N ARG A 186 15.09 18.00 -19.18
CA ARG A 186 14.69 18.50 -17.85
C ARG A 186 13.38 17.86 -17.37
N CYS A 187 13.36 16.53 -17.23
CA CYS A 187 12.21 15.81 -16.71
C CYS A 187 12.45 15.33 -15.28
N GLY A 188 11.74 15.93 -14.31
CA GLY A 188 11.64 15.42 -12.94
C GLY A 188 10.44 14.47 -12.83
N ILE A 189 10.66 13.27 -12.32
CA ILE A 189 9.61 12.28 -12.08
C ILE A 189 9.76 11.77 -10.65
N ALA A 190 8.62 11.55 -10.00
CA ALA A 190 8.54 10.84 -8.73
C ALA A 190 7.47 9.76 -8.84
N ASP A 191 7.72 8.60 -8.23
CA ASP A 191 6.68 7.59 -8.06
C ASP A 191 5.61 8.08 -7.08
N PHE A 192 4.36 7.80 -7.42
CA PHE A 192 3.19 8.09 -6.59
C PHE A 192 2.12 7.00 -6.78
N GLY A 193 2.57 5.77 -7.05
CA GLY A 193 1.76 4.65 -7.46
C GLY A 193 1.18 3.79 -6.33
N THR A 194 1.62 3.96 -5.08
CA THR A 194 1.42 3.02 -3.96
C THR A 194 -0.02 2.53 -3.83
N ARG A 195 -0.99 3.44 -3.74
CA ARG A 195 -2.41 3.11 -3.52
C ARG A 195 -3.08 2.32 -4.66
N ARG A 196 -2.46 2.29 -5.86
CA ARG A 196 -2.97 1.62 -7.06
C ARG A 196 -1.93 0.70 -7.70
N ARG A 197 -0.91 0.30 -6.94
CA ARG A 197 0.12 -0.61 -7.43
C ARG A 197 -0.50 -1.95 -7.81
N HIS A 198 0.07 -2.57 -8.84
CA HIS A 198 -0.31 -3.93 -9.23
C HIS A 198 -0.01 -4.93 -8.10
N SER A 199 1.20 -4.82 -7.55
CA SER A 199 1.64 -5.50 -6.34
C SER A 199 2.82 -4.74 -5.72
N PHE A 200 3.17 -5.04 -4.47
CA PHE A 200 4.38 -4.49 -3.83
C PHE A 200 5.63 -4.75 -4.70
N LEU A 201 5.84 -6.00 -5.11
CA LEU A 201 7.03 -6.39 -5.88
C LEU A 201 7.09 -5.73 -7.26
N TRP A 202 5.93 -5.50 -7.88
CA TRP A 202 5.87 -4.79 -9.16
C TRP A 202 6.24 -3.31 -9.01
N GLN A 203 5.73 -2.64 -7.97
CA GLN A 203 6.12 -1.25 -7.68
C GLN A 203 7.61 -1.13 -7.41
N ASP A 204 8.15 -2.01 -6.56
CA ASP A 204 9.59 -2.04 -6.24
C ASP A 204 10.46 -2.19 -7.50
N TRP A 205 10.09 -3.12 -8.39
CA TRP A 205 10.78 -3.28 -9.66
C TRP A 205 10.68 -2.04 -10.56
N CYS A 206 9.49 -1.43 -10.69
CA CYS A 206 9.30 -0.23 -11.50
C CYS A 206 10.09 0.99 -10.98
N VAL A 207 10.29 1.11 -9.67
CA VAL A 207 11.05 2.21 -9.07
C VAL A 207 12.57 2.03 -9.25
N GLN A 208 13.04 0.79 -9.33
CA GLN A 208 14.46 0.47 -9.55
C GLN A 208 14.90 0.56 -11.03
N ALA A 209 13.98 0.41 -11.98
CA ALA A 209 14.24 0.40 -13.42
C ALA A 209 14.61 1.79 -13.98
#